data_AF-A0A916RY17-F1
#
_entry.id   AF-A0A916RY17-F1
#
_cell.length_a   1.000
_cell.length_b   1.000
_cell.length_c   1.000
_cell.angle_alpha   90.00
_cell.angle_beta   90.00
_cell.angle_gamma   90.00
#
_symmetry.space_group_name_H-M   'P 1'
#
loop_
_entity.id
_entity.type
_entity.pdbx_description
1 polymer ?
#
loop_
_entity_poly.entity_id
_entity_poly.type
_entity_poly.pdbx_seq_one_letter_code
_entity_poly.pdbx_strand_id
1 'polypeptide(L)'
;MNKAQHQREFTGRHMLLVMFGFFGVIIAVNVTMAVLASRSWTGLVVGNTYVASQEFNERTDRGRRQQALGWQAALAVEPTRLSYSLTDAKGELVPLERVEVLLHRPVSGHEDTDLILQPAADGAHAADISLEDGTWIVEVEADAGLEFPYRDVRRIQVRDGVMR
;
A
#
# COMPACT_ATOMS: atom_id res chain seq x y z
N MET A 1 57.49 60.02 -5.50
CA MET A 1 56.02 60.06 -5.33
C MET A 1 55.54 58.69 -4.86
N ASN A 2 55.25 58.55 -3.57
CA ASN A 2 54.73 57.31 -3.00
C ASN A 2 53.19 57.38 -3.04
N LYS A 3 52.53 56.49 -3.79
CA LYS A 3 51.07 56.38 -3.79
C LYS A 3 50.65 55.76 -2.45
N ALA A 4 50.01 56.54 -1.59
CA ALA A 4 49.39 56.03 -0.37
C ALA A 4 48.35 54.97 -0.75
N GLN A 5 48.65 53.70 -0.48
CA GLN A 5 47.68 52.63 -0.58
C GLN A 5 46.64 52.86 0.52
N HIS A 6 45.41 53.20 0.12
CA HIS A 6 44.29 53.23 1.05
C HIS A 6 44.06 51.80 1.53
N GLN A 7 44.37 51.51 2.79
CA GLN A 7 43.99 50.26 3.43
C GLN A 7 42.47 50.19 3.42
N ARG A 8 41.91 49.18 2.75
CA ARG A 8 40.46 48.92 2.79
C ARG A 8 40.12 48.41 4.19
N GLU A 9 39.48 49.25 4.98
CA GLU A 9 39.04 48.88 6.32
C GLU A 9 37.76 48.05 6.25
N PHE A 10 37.73 46.94 6.99
CA PHE A 10 36.54 46.14 7.17
C PHE A 10 35.56 46.89 8.09
N THR A 11 34.69 47.70 7.49
CA THR A 11 33.68 48.47 8.22
C THR A 11 32.45 47.64 8.58
N GLY A 12 31.58 48.15 9.47
CA GLY A 12 30.31 47.52 9.81
C GLY A 12 29.38 47.24 8.62
N ARG A 13 29.53 47.98 7.51
CA ARG A 13 28.81 47.69 6.26
C ARG A 13 29.31 46.41 5.58
N HIS A 14 30.60 46.12 5.66
CA HIS A 14 31.15 44.86 5.17
C HIS A 14 30.64 43.70 6.01
N MET A 15 30.60 43.85 7.34
CA MET A 15 30.03 42.83 8.24
C MET A 15 28.55 42.59 7.95
N LEU A 16 27.76 43.65 7.72
CA LEU A 16 26.35 43.56 7.35
C LEU A 16 26.15 42.77 6.05
N LEU A 17 26.94 43.08 5.00
CA LEU A 17 26.87 42.37 3.72
C LEU A 17 27.27 40.90 3.84
N VAL A 18 28.32 40.60 4.62
CA VAL A 18 28.75 39.22 4.89
C VAL A 18 27.66 38.45 5.65
N MET A 19 27.03 39.09 6.64
CA MET A 19 25.95 38.48 7.42
C MET A 19 24.73 38.14 6.55
N PHE A 20 24.29 39.09 5.70
CA PHE A 20 23.20 38.82 4.76
C PHE A 20 23.55 37.75 3.72
N GLY A 21 24.79 37.74 3.21
CA GLY A 21 25.26 36.70 2.30
C GLY A 21 25.23 35.32 2.94
N PHE A 22 25.75 35.21 4.17
CA PHE A 22 25.80 33.96 4.92
C PHE A 22 24.40 33.39 5.20
N PHE A 23 23.51 34.19 5.80
CA PHE A 23 22.15 33.75 6.09
C PHE A 23 21.34 33.53 4.81
N GLY A 24 21.57 34.33 3.76
CA GLY A 24 20.94 34.15 2.46
C GLY A 24 21.24 32.80 1.84
N VAL A 25 22.50 32.35 1.90
CA VAL A 25 22.91 31.01 1.43
C VAL A 25 22.23 29.91 2.25
N ILE A 26 22.23 30.02 3.59
CA ILE A 26 21.57 29.03 4.46
C ILE A 26 20.08 28.92 4.14
N ILE A 27 19.38 30.05 4.02
CA ILE A 27 17.96 30.10 3.68
C ILE A 27 17.72 29.49 2.30
N ALA A 28 18.52 29.85 1.30
CA ALA A 28 18.37 29.33 -0.06
C ALA A 28 18.54 27.80 -0.10
N VAL A 29 19.54 27.27 0.59
CA VAL A 29 19.76 25.82 0.71
C VAL A 29 18.59 25.15 1.43
N ASN A 30 18.15 25.68 2.57
CA ASN A 30 17.03 25.11 3.34
C ASN A 30 15.71 25.12 2.55
N VAL A 31 15.41 26.21 1.84
CA VAL A 31 14.22 26.29 0.97
C VAL A 31 14.36 25.34 -0.21
N THR A 32 15.53 25.24 -0.84
CA THR A 32 15.77 24.29 -1.94
C THR A 32 15.56 22.86 -1.46
N MET A 33 16.12 22.50 -0.30
CA MET A 33 15.91 21.20 0.32
C MET A 33 14.44 20.95 0.65
N ALA A 34 13.73 21.94 1.20
CA ALA A 34 12.30 21.83 1.48
C ALA A 34 11.47 21.65 0.20
N VAL A 35 11.77 22.38 -0.88
CA VAL A 35 11.10 22.24 -2.18
C VAL A 35 11.41 20.89 -2.79
N LEU A 36 12.67 20.45 -2.79
CA LEU A 36 13.06 19.12 -3.28
C LEU A 36 12.36 18.02 -2.48
N ALA A 37 12.40 18.09 -1.14
CA ALA A 37 11.73 17.14 -0.25
C ALA A 37 10.21 17.10 -0.48
N SER A 38 9.57 18.27 -0.67
CA SER A 38 8.14 18.34 -0.98
C SER A 38 7.78 17.77 -2.35
N ARG A 39 8.73 17.77 -3.30
CA ARG A 39 8.55 17.20 -4.65
C ARG A 39 8.95 15.73 -4.74
N SER A 40 9.89 15.27 -3.91
CA SER A 40 10.44 13.92 -3.94
C SER A 40 9.80 12.94 -2.96
N TRP A 41 8.83 13.38 -2.14
CA TRP A 41 8.11 12.52 -1.21
C TRP A 41 6.63 12.93 -1.10
N THR A 42 5.77 12.29 -1.88
CA THR A 42 4.29 12.35 -1.70
C THR A 42 3.81 11.27 -0.72
N GLY A 43 4.65 10.90 0.24
CA GLY A 43 4.27 10.03 1.37
C GLY A 43 3.63 10.86 2.48
N LEU A 44 2.55 11.57 2.16
CA LEU A 44 1.60 12.00 3.19
C LEU A 44 1.00 10.71 3.76
N VAL A 45 1.59 10.17 4.83
CA VAL A 45 0.81 9.39 5.78
C VAL A 45 -0.20 10.37 6.34
N VAL A 46 -1.40 10.25 5.78
CA VAL A 46 -2.60 11.08 5.92
C VAL A 46 -2.67 11.83 7.25
N GLY A 47 -3.01 13.13 7.17
CA GLY A 47 -3.41 13.96 8.30
C GLY A 47 -4.77 13.57 8.88
N ASN A 48 -4.91 12.32 9.31
CA ASN A 48 -6.10 11.86 10.03
C ASN A 48 -5.82 10.65 10.92
N THR A 49 -4.90 10.80 11.87
CA THR A 49 -4.63 9.78 12.91
C THR A 49 -5.90 9.39 13.69
N TYR A 50 -6.95 10.22 13.70
CA TYR A 50 -8.21 9.93 14.37
C TYR A 50 -9.15 9.05 13.53
N VAL A 51 -9.37 9.34 12.24
CA VAL A 51 -10.15 8.44 11.35
C VAL A 51 -9.41 7.14 11.07
N ALA A 52 -8.07 7.18 10.94
CA ALA A 52 -7.28 5.95 10.82
C ALA A 52 -7.40 5.05 12.06
N SER A 53 -7.58 5.62 13.26
CA SER A 53 -7.80 4.83 14.49
C SER A 53 -9.23 4.27 14.59
N GLN A 54 -10.24 5.03 14.14
CA GLN A 54 -11.63 4.52 14.10
C GLN A 54 -11.77 3.40 13.08
N GLU A 55 -11.22 3.59 11.88
CA GLU A 55 -11.23 2.58 10.84
C GLU A 55 -10.42 1.35 11.27
N PHE A 56 -9.34 1.52 12.04
CA PHE A 56 -8.60 0.40 12.65
C PHE A 56 -9.44 -0.37 13.67
N ASN A 57 -10.15 0.32 14.57
CA ASN A 57 -11.01 -0.32 15.56
C ASN A 57 -12.15 -1.09 14.89
N GLU A 58 -12.82 -0.47 13.91
CA GLU A 58 -13.88 -1.12 13.13
C GLU A 58 -13.34 -2.32 12.32
N ARG A 59 -12.17 -2.19 11.68
CA ARG A 59 -11.50 -3.31 10.99
C ARG A 59 -11.17 -4.45 11.96
N THR A 60 -10.74 -4.13 13.17
CA THR A 60 -10.44 -5.12 14.22
C THR A 60 -11.71 -5.84 14.67
N ASP A 61 -12.80 -5.12 14.88
CA ASP A 61 -14.07 -5.70 15.29
C ASP A 61 -14.72 -6.51 14.16
N ARG A 62 -14.59 -6.08 12.89
CA ARG A 62 -14.96 -6.88 11.72
C ARG A 62 -14.16 -8.19 11.68
N GLY A 63 -12.84 -8.12 11.87
CA GLY A 63 -11.97 -9.29 11.93
C GLY A 63 -12.36 -10.27 13.04
N ARG A 64 -12.71 -9.78 14.23
CA ARG A 64 -13.22 -10.61 15.34
C ARG A 64 -14.55 -11.29 15.00
N ARG A 65 -15.49 -10.56 14.39
CA ARG A 65 -16.77 -11.12 13.93
C ARG A 65 -16.55 -12.22 12.89
N GLN A 66 -15.65 -11.98 11.94
CA GLN A 66 -15.29 -12.96 10.93
C GLN A 66 -14.67 -14.22 11.54
N GLN A 67 -13.75 -14.07 12.49
CA GLN A 67 -13.14 -15.20 13.20
C GLN A 67 -14.18 -16.01 14.00
N ALA A 68 -15.19 -15.35 14.56
CA ALA A 68 -16.27 -16.00 15.30
C ALA A 68 -17.19 -16.86 14.41
N LEU A 69 -17.21 -16.65 13.09
CA LEU A 69 -17.98 -17.48 12.16
C LEU A 69 -17.42 -18.90 12.04
N GLY A 70 -16.12 -19.11 12.31
CA GLY A 70 -15.45 -20.40 12.16
C GLY A 70 -15.35 -20.87 10.70
N TRP A 71 -15.55 -19.97 9.74
CA TRP A 71 -15.49 -20.26 8.32
C TRP A 71 -14.04 -20.49 7.86
N GLN A 72 -13.88 -21.33 6.84
CA GLN A 72 -12.58 -21.70 6.27
C GLN A 72 -12.57 -21.33 4.79
N ALA A 73 -11.63 -20.46 4.42
CA ALA A 73 -11.41 -20.08 3.04
C ALA A 73 -10.37 -20.99 2.38
N ALA A 74 -10.67 -21.49 1.20
CA ALA A 74 -9.75 -22.22 0.34
C ALA A 74 -9.42 -21.37 -0.88
N LEU A 75 -8.14 -21.07 -1.08
CA LEU A 75 -7.61 -20.36 -2.23
C LEU A 75 -6.63 -21.30 -2.95
N ALA A 76 -6.83 -21.51 -4.24
CA ALA A 76 -5.91 -22.25 -5.09
C ALA A 76 -5.51 -21.40 -6.29
N VAL A 77 -4.22 -21.44 -6.63
CA VAL A 77 -3.68 -20.84 -7.85
C VAL A 77 -3.00 -21.93 -8.64
N GLU A 78 -3.48 -22.11 -9.86
CA GLU A 78 -3.00 -23.01 -10.90
C GLU A 78 -2.50 -22.17 -12.09
N PRO A 79 -1.73 -22.76 -13.04
CA PRO A 79 -1.00 -21.98 -14.04
C PRO A 79 -1.86 -21.08 -14.92
N THR A 80 -3.13 -21.41 -15.07
CA THR A 80 -4.08 -20.64 -15.88
C THR A 80 -5.36 -20.29 -15.12
N ARG A 81 -5.44 -20.55 -13.81
CA ARG A 81 -6.70 -20.46 -13.07
C ARG A 81 -6.48 -20.14 -11.60
N LEU A 82 -7.24 -19.19 -11.09
CA LEU A 82 -7.38 -18.94 -9.66
C LEU A 82 -8.78 -19.36 -9.24
N SER A 83 -8.89 -20.08 -8.13
CA SER A 83 -10.17 -20.46 -7.54
C SER A 83 -10.23 -20.14 -6.05
N TYR A 84 -11.43 -19.77 -5.61
CA TYR A 84 -11.72 -19.43 -4.23
C TYR A 84 -13.04 -20.06 -3.79
N SER A 85 -13.06 -20.65 -2.60
CA SER A 85 -14.28 -21.13 -1.96
C SER A 85 -14.24 -20.87 -0.47
N LEU A 86 -15.43 -20.85 0.14
CA LEU A 86 -15.61 -20.60 1.55
C LEU A 86 -16.51 -21.69 2.12
N THR A 87 -16.09 -22.31 3.21
CA THR A 87 -16.88 -23.30 3.94
C THR A 87 -17.20 -22.82 5.33
N ASP A 88 -18.36 -23.19 5.85
CA ASP A 88 -18.77 -22.86 7.20
C ASP A 88 -18.08 -23.75 8.25
N ALA A 89 -18.39 -23.52 9.54
CA ALA A 89 -17.82 -24.32 10.63
C ALA A 89 -18.23 -25.81 10.60
N LYS A 90 -19.26 -26.18 9.82
CA LYS A 90 -19.71 -27.56 9.62
C LYS A 90 -19.13 -28.19 8.35
N GLY A 91 -18.39 -27.43 7.55
CA GLY A 91 -17.82 -27.86 6.27
C GLY A 91 -18.78 -27.72 5.09
N GLU A 92 -19.92 -27.04 5.24
CA GLU A 92 -20.84 -26.76 4.15
C GLU A 92 -20.36 -25.54 3.34
N LEU A 93 -20.54 -25.56 2.02
CA LEU A 93 -20.17 -24.43 1.17
C LEU A 93 -21.04 -23.22 1.48
N VAL A 94 -20.40 -22.08 1.72
CA VAL A 94 -21.07 -20.79 1.87
C VAL A 94 -21.36 -20.24 0.47
N PRO A 95 -22.63 -19.93 0.14
CA PRO A 95 -22.95 -19.31 -1.13
C PRO A 95 -22.36 -17.88 -1.19
N LEU A 96 -21.69 -17.56 -2.29
CA LEU A 96 -21.09 -16.26 -2.52
C LEU A 96 -21.80 -15.57 -3.69
N GLU A 97 -22.22 -14.32 -3.50
CA GLU A 97 -22.85 -13.53 -4.56
C GLU A 97 -21.80 -12.91 -5.48
N ARG A 98 -20.68 -12.48 -4.90
CA ARG A 98 -19.56 -11.87 -5.62
C ARG A 98 -18.25 -12.18 -4.91
N VAL A 99 -17.20 -12.40 -5.69
CA VAL A 99 -15.84 -12.58 -5.18
C VAL A 99 -14.90 -11.70 -5.99
N GLU A 100 -14.35 -10.68 -5.34
CA GLU A 100 -13.37 -9.76 -5.90
C GLU A 100 -11.98 -10.12 -5.36
N VAL A 101 -10.98 -10.14 -6.24
CA VAL A 101 -9.61 -10.51 -5.91
C VAL A 101 -8.66 -9.43 -6.43
N LEU A 102 -7.88 -8.86 -5.52
CA LEU A 102 -6.76 -7.98 -5.83
C LEU A 102 -5.46 -8.75 -5.62
N LEU A 103 -4.66 -8.87 -6.68
CA LEU A 103 -3.31 -9.43 -6.62
C LEU A 103 -2.30 -8.31 -6.81
N HIS A 104 -1.31 -8.23 -5.92
CA HIS A 104 -0.23 -7.24 -6.06
C HIS A 104 1.10 -7.79 -5.53
N ARG A 105 2.21 -7.21 -5.99
CA ARG A 105 3.54 -7.55 -5.48
C ARG A 105 3.83 -6.79 -4.18
N PRO A 106 4.45 -7.43 -3.16
CA PRO A 106 4.71 -6.78 -1.87
C PRO A 106 5.62 -5.54 -1.91
N VAL A 107 6.49 -5.44 -2.92
CA VAL A 107 7.57 -4.44 -3.00
C VAL A 107 7.50 -3.55 -4.23
N SER A 108 6.58 -3.82 -5.16
CA SER A 108 6.40 -3.03 -6.38
C SER A 108 4.90 -2.89 -6.69
N GLY A 109 4.32 -1.71 -6.48
CA GLY A 109 2.93 -1.42 -6.84
C GLY A 109 2.69 -1.24 -8.34
N HIS A 110 3.45 -1.95 -9.18
CA HIS A 110 3.40 -1.83 -10.64
C HIS A 110 2.62 -2.98 -11.30
N GLU A 111 2.21 -4.00 -10.54
CA GLU A 111 1.55 -5.20 -11.04
C GLU A 111 0.31 -5.54 -10.22
N ASP A 112 -0.55 -4.54 -10.02
CA ASP A 112 -1.83 -4.73 -9.35
C ASP A 112 -2.84 -5.26 -10.37
N THR A 113 -3.43 -6.42 -10.09
CA THR A 113 -4.43 -7.07 -10.95
C THR A 113 -5.71 -7.29 -10.16
N ASP A 114 -6.78 -6.62 -10.58
CA ASP A 114 -8.13 -6.82 -10.06
C ASP A 114 -8.89 -7.83 -10.92
N LEU A 115 -9.50 -8.81 -10.27
CA LEU A 115 -10.31 -9.84 -10.90
C LEU A 115 -11.64 -9.99 -10.18
N ILE A 116 -12.70 -10.26 -10.95
CA ILE A 116 -13.97 -10.74 -10.42
C ILE A 116 -14.08 -12.22 -10.79
N LEU A 117 -14.19 -13.08 -9.77
CA LEU A 117 -14.31 -14.52 -10.00
C LEU A 117 -15.74 -14.90 -10.34
N GLN A 118 -15.89 -15.74 -11.35
CA GLN A 118 -17.20 -16.23 -11.81
C GLN A 118 -17.55 -17.54 -11.10
N PRO A 119 -18.85 -17.80 -10.81
CA PRO A 119 -19.29 -19.07 -10.24
C PRO A 119 -18.87 -20.26 -11.11
N ALA A 120 -18.32 -21.31 -10.47
CA ALA A 120 -17.94 -22.56 -11.09
C ALA A 120 -18.86 -23.71 -10.62
N ALA A 121 -18.83 -24.83 -11.36
CA ALA A 121 -19.74 -25.97 -11.14
C ALA A 121 -19.54 -26.71 -9.80
N ASP A 122 -18.38 -26.53 -9.16
CA ASP A 122 -17.98 -27.11 -7.89
C ASP A 122 -18.38 -26.26 -6.66
N GLY A 123 -19.08 -25.14 -6.89
CA GLY A 123 -19.45 -24.18 -5.85
C GLY A 123 -18.32 -23.24 -5.43
N ALA A 124 -17.15 -23.33 -6.09
CA ALA A 124 -16.12 -22.30 -6.00
C ALA A 124 -16.42 -21.16 -6.98
N HIS A 125 -15.70 -20.05 -6.82
CA HIS A 125 -15.60 -19.02 -7.84
C HIS A 125 -14.21 -19.07 -8.46
N ALA A 126 -14.11 -18.88 -9.77
CA ALA A 126 -12.85 -18.91 -10.47
C ALA A 126 -12.74 -17.88 -11.60
N ALA A 127 -11.50 -17.53 -11.93
CA ALA A 127 -11.15 -16.75 -13.11
C ALA A 127 -9.86 -17.28 -13.73
N ASP A 128 -9.74 -17.09 -15.04
CA ASP A 128 -8.53 -17.41 -15.77
C ASP A 128 -7.48 -16.32 -15.49
N ILE A 129 -6.32 -16.72 -15.02
CA ILE A 129 -5.19 -15.83 -14.76
C ILE A 129 -3.88 -16.58 -14.95
N SER A 130 -2.85 -15.87 -15.42
CA SER A 130 -1.47 -16.34 -15.44
C SER A 130 -0.65 -15.40 -14.56
N LEU A 131 -0.09 -15.95 -13.48
CA LEU A 131 0.79 -15.21 -12.57
C LEU A 131 2.23 -15.60 -12.84
N GLU A 132 3.09 -14.59 -12.89
CA GLU A 132 4.53 -14.83 -12.91
C GLU A 132 5.03 -15.37 -11.58
N ASP A 133 6.13 -16.11 -11.66
CA ASP A 133 6.84 -16.60 -10.49
C ASP A 133 7.24 -15.46 -9.55
N GLY A 134 7.08 -15.68 -8.25
CA GLY A 134 7.41 -14.71 -7.25
C GLY A 134 6.45 -14.68 -6.07
N THR A 135 6.67 -13.71 -5.19
CA THR A 135 5.78 -13.48 -4.07
C THR A 135 4.65 -12.54 -4.48
N TRP A 136 3.43 -12.92 -4.12
CA TRP A 136 2.22 -12.15 -4.33
C TRP A 136 1.47 -11.95 -3.00
N ILE A 137 0.75 -10.85 -2.89
CA ILE A 137 -0.29 -10.67 -1.88
C ILE A 137 -1.62 -10.78 -2.64
N VAL A 138 -2.48 -11.67 -2.14
CA VAL A 138 -3.83 -11.87 -2.63
C VAL A 138 -4.78 -11.35 -1.57
N GLU A 139 -5.55 -10.34 -1.93
CA GLU A 139 -6.67 -9.86 -1.13
C GLU A 139 -7.97 -10.30 -1.79
N VAL A 140 -8.83 -10.99 -1.04
CA VAL A 140 -10.13 -11.46 -1.49
C VAL A 140 -11.21 -10.77 -0.66
N GLU A 141 -12.19 -10.21 -1.34
CA GLU A 141 -13.44 -9.74 -0.74
C GLU A 141 -14.59 -10.59 -1.30
N ALA A 142 -15.19 -11.40 -0.42
CA ALA A 142 -16.26 -12.32 -0.78
C ALA A 142 -17.59 -11.86 -0.15
N ASP A 143 -18.57 -11.54 -0.99
CA ASP A 143 -19.92 -11.22 -0.55
C ASP A 143 -20.69 -12.51 -0.25
N ALA A 144 -20.93 -12.74 1.04
CA ALA A 144 -21.64 -13.91 1.57
C ALA A 144 -23.00 -13.53 2.20
N GLY A 145 -23.57 -12.37 1.83
CA GLY A 145 -24.81 -11.87 2.44
C GLY A 145 -24.66 -11.43 3.90
N LEU A 146 -23.41 -11.18 4.33
CA LEU A 146 -23.09 -10.60 5.64
C LEU A 146 -23.23 -9.08 5.59
N GLU A 147 -23.21 -8.42 6.76
CA GLU A 147 -23.20 -6.94 6.84
C GLU A 147 -21.98 -6.32 6.13
N PHE A 148 -20.86 -7.05 6.11
CA PHE A 148 -19.63 -6.68 5.42
C PHE A 148 -19.08 -7.89 4.66
N PRO A 149 -18.43 -7.70 3.49
CA PRO A 149 -17.77 -8.79 2.78
C PRO A 149 -16.77 -9.54 3.67
N TYR A 150 -16.69 -10.85 3.48
CA TYR A 150 -15.67 -11.68 4.11
C TYR A 150 -14.32 -11.36 3.48
N ARG A 151 -13.35 -10.91 4.29
CA ARG A 151 -12.04 -10.48 3.80
C ARG A 151 -10.98 -11.51 4.10
N ASP A 152 -10.27 -11.98 3.08
CA ASP A 152 -9.14 -12.90 3.22
C ASP A 152 -7.90 -12.29 2.57
N VAL A 153 -6.81 -12.18 3.32
CA VAL A 153 -5.54 -11.64 2.81
C VAL A 153 -4.43 -12.63 3.07
N ARG A 154 -3.77 -13.06 1.99
CA ARG A 154 -2.70 -14.05 2.05
C ARG A 154 -1.51 -13.60 1.24
N ARG A 155 -0.33 -13.82 1.80
CA ARG A 155 0.91 -13.80 1.03
C ARG A 155 1.14 -15.21 0.48
N ILE A 156 1.30 -15.32 -0.83
CA ILE A 156 1.54 -16.59 -1.52
C ILE A 156 2.86 -16.55 -2.27
N GLN A 157 3.45 -17.72 -2.48
CA GLN A 157 4.58 -17.87 -3.39
C GLN A 157 4.11 -18.62 -4.64
N VAL A 158 4.23 -17.99 -5.80
CA VAL A 158 3.93 -18.61 -7.09
C VAL A 158 5.21 -19.17 -7.69
N ARG A 159 5.15 -20.41 -8.17
CA ARG A 159 6.23 -21.07 -8.91
C ARG A 159 5.66 -21.99 -9.98
N ASP A 160 6.12 -21.84 -11.22
CA ASP A 160 5.55 -22.50 -12.40
C ASP A 160 4.03 -22.24 -12.53
N GLY A 161 3.58 -21.05 -12.13
CA GLY A 161 2.17 -20.65 -12.12
C GLY A 161 1.31 -21.30 -11.02
N VAL A 162 1.91 -22.03 -10.08
CA VAL A 162 1.18 -22.70 -8.98
C VAL A 162 1.50 -22.06 -7.64
N MET A 163 0.49 -21.90 -6.78
CA MET A 163 0.68 -21.47 -5.37
C MET A 163 1.37 -22.57 -4.55
N ARG A 164 2.41 -22.19 -3.80
CA ARG A 164 3.11 -23.02 -2.81
C ARG A 164 3.15 -22.38 -1.43
#